data_AF-A0A225AK74-F1
#
_entry.id   AF-A0A225AK74-F1
#
_cell.length_a   1.000
_cell.length_b   1.000
_cell.length_c   1.000
_cell.angle_alpha   90.00
_cell.angle_beta   90.00
_cell.angle_gamma   90.00
#
_symmetry.space_group_name_H-M   'P 1'
#
loop_
_entity.id
_entity.type
_entity.pdbx_description
1 polymer ?
#
loop_
_entity_poly.entity_id
_entity_poly.type
_entity_poly.pdbx_seq_one_letter_code
_entity_poly.pdbx_strand_id
1 'polypeptide(L)'
;MAPRPSYRPAILKPESGGIYTSTNLTIPGILRLIIGFLVSLLLLPLNTSVLLSTALLNRFHALRSPEQLNRQQLLQNPHFYPKTILITGVSTVRGLKLARQFHYGGHRVIGADVGLLPVRPGGSMSNTIFAYYSVSKAQYICNLIDIINREKVDLWIPYSDFVTPVEDGMAKSTIESRTACRCFHVNMNYVTLFDQTDSFLKHVSERGLPTAAKQKVHSRDSLHRILNGSPNKAYLVYNPSKGTVQDAVSLPKSTRSQTYSDVSVLEISKDNPWILHQRGRLGKYWVDLVLVRGYVRAIQVHPLHSQPSEKGDSIVENGLHETMKRLMDSFAEKVGPRISGHLSIQLMVDKEIATNSVCYAIYICGCRQGSAATSGLLDDPPPDLFNIYLEILSPEVNGIPSTPEGVPFGESGKNHAAAWEQPRASSSWVAEITKRLAGQIEQLQHAIAPLVHFSQRAHGFELLDRTGFSILDPLPWWWHYHISQPLNSLVSLFDGEVEMPVKSHSWNAHIHGFSTANRTQR
;
A
#
# COMPACT_ATOMS: atom_id res chain seq x y z
N MET A 1 29.16 -54.04 -19.15
CA MET A 1 28.02 -54.76 -18.55
C MET A 1 28.09 -54.53 -17.04
N ALA A 2 27.32 -53.56 -16.55
CA ALA A 2 27.15 -53.22 -15.14
C ALA A 2 25.76 -52.56 -15.02
N PRO A 3 24.92 -52.92 -14.03
CA PRO A 3 23.51 -52.55 -14.04
C PRO A 3 23.30 -51.11 -13.57
N ARG A 4 22.39 -50.40 -14.25
CA ARG A 4 21.90 -49.07 -13.85
C ARG A 4 21.08 -49.17 -12.55
N PRO A 5 21.21 -48.24 -11.59
CA PRO A 5 20.37 -48.22 -10.41
C PRO A 5 18.93 -47.81 -10.78
N SER A 6 17.98 -48.67 -10.38
CA SER A 6 16.55 -48.45 -10.52
C SER A 6 16.08 -47.31 -9.62
N TYR A 7 15.71 -46.18 -10.21
CA TYR A 7 15.03 -45.09 -9.52
C TYR A 7 13.57 -45.52 -9.27
N ARG A 8 13.25 -45.92 -8.04
CA ARG A 8 11.85 -46.01 -7.58
C ARG A 8 11.40 -44.60 -7.18
N PRO A 9 10.36 -44.01 -7.80
CA PRO A 9 9.73 -42.83 -7.24
C PRO A 9 9.05 -43.23 -5.93
N ALA A 10 9.34 -42.49 -4.86
CA ALA A 10 8.55 -42.54 -3.65
C ALA A 10 7.11 -42.16 -4.00
N ILE A 11 6.20 -43.11 -3.82
CA ILE A 11 4.76 -42.92 -3.93
C ILE A 11 4.38 -41.96 -2.79
N LEU A 12 4.30 -40.67 -3.10
CA LEU A 12 3.58 -39.70 -2.29
C LEU A 12 2.13 -40.19 -2.24
N LYS A 13 1.71 -40.64 -1.06
CA LYS A 13 0.29 -40.84 -0.78
C LYS A 13 -0.45 -39.55 -1.15
N PRO A 14 -1.53 -39.60 -1.94
CA PRO A 14 -2.42 -38.47 -2.05
C PRO A 14 -3.00 -38.24 -0.66
N GLU A 15 -2.61 -37.15 0.00
CA GLU A 15 -3.42 -36.62 1.08
C GLU A 15 -4.78 -36.32 0.48
N SER A 16 -5.76 -37.07 0.99
CA SER A 16 -7.14 -37.07 0.58
C SER A 16 -7.66 -35.65 0.43
N GLY A 17 -8.04 -35.30 -0.80
CA GLY A 17 -8.97 -34.22 -1.08
C GLY A 17 -10.27 -34.48 -0.34
N GLY A 18 -10.41 -33.87 0.83
CA GLY A 18 -11.71 -33.62 1.43
C GLY A 18 -12.31 -32.42 0.73
N ILE A 19 -13.22 -32.65 -0.20
CA ILE A 19 -14.19 -31.63 -0.60
C ILE A 19 -15.08 -31.41 0.65
N TYR A 20 -14.69 -30.45 1.48
CA TYR A 20 -15.56 -29.96 2.54
C TYR A 20 -16.48 -28.90 1.94
N THR A 21 -17.59 -29.35 1.34
CA THR A 21 -18.79 -28.51 1.21
C THR A 21 -19.38 -28.34 2.61
N SER A 22 -18.83 -27.43 3.41
CA SER A 22 -19.48 -26.97 4.64
C SER A 22 -20.21 -25.67 4.33
N THR A 23 -21.50 -25.75 4.03
CA THR A 23 -22.42 -24.62 4.18
C THR A 23 -22.54 -24.30 5.67
N ASN A 24 -21.54 -23.63 6.23
CA ASN A 24 -21.57 -23.19 7.62
C ASN A 24 -22.40 -21.90 7.69
N LEU A 25 -23.72 -22.06 7.58
CA LEU A 25 -24.70 -21.03 7.90
C LEU A 25 -24.69 -20.80 9.42
N THR A 26 -23.65 -20.13 9.91
CA THR A 26 -23.51 -19.85 11.34
C THR A 26 -24.54 -18.77 11.72
N ILE A 27 -25.32 -19.01 12.77
CA ILE A 27 -26.22 -18.01 13.38
C ILE A 27 -25.53 -16.63 13.54
N PRO A 28 -24.27 -16.53 14.01
CA PRO A 28 -23.58 -15.23 14.07
C PRO A 28 -23.32 -14.60 12.68
N GLY A 29 -23.15 -15.38 11.62
CA GLY A 29 -23.03 -14.87 10.25
C GLY A 29 -24.33 -14.24 9.76
N ILE A 30 -25.46 -14.93 9.95
CA ILE A 30 -26.80 -14.42 9.60
C ILE A 30 -27.12 -13.15 10.39
N LEU A 31 -26.85 -13.14 11.71
CA LEU A 31 -27.10 -11.97 12.56
C LEU A 31 -26.29 -10.76 12.09
N ARG A 32 -25.01 -10.94 11.75
CA ARG A 32 -24.16 -9.86 11.20
C ARG A 32 -24.73 -9.28 9.91
N LEU A 33 -25.30 -10.12 9.05
CA LEU A 33 -25.90 -9.68 7.79
C LEU A 33 -27.18 -8.89 8.02
N ILE A 34 -28.08 -9.40 8.86
CA ILE A 34 -29.31 -8.68 9.23
C ILE A 34 -28.97 -7.30 9.81
N ILE A 35 -28.00 -7.25 10.73
CA ILE A 35 -27.52 -5.98 11.30
C ILE A 35 -26.96 -5.07 10.19
N GLY A 36 -26.12 -5.60 9.29
CA GLY A 36 -25.55 -4.83 8.17
C GLY A 36 -26.62 -4.24 7.24
N PHE A 37 -27.63 -5.04 6.88
CA PHE A 37 -28.77 -4.59 6.07
C PHE A 37 -29.62 -3.55 6.79
N LEU A 38 -29.91 -3.75 8.08
CA LEU A 38 -30.67 -2.77 8.89
C LEU A 38 -29.92 -1.44 9.01
N VAL A 39 -28.61 -1.47 9.27
CA VAL A 39 -27.77 -0.28 9.31
C VAL A 39 -27.76 0.42 7.95
N SER A 40 -27.63 -0.33 6.86
CA SER A 40 -27.67 0.22 5.50
C SER A 40 -29.01 0.89 5.19
N LEU A 41 -30.14 0.27 5.57
CA LEU A 41 -31.48 0.83 5.38
C LEU A 41 -31.72 2.07 6.25
N LEU A 42 -31.25 2.06 7.49
CA LEU A 42 -31.37 3.18 8.42
C LEU A 42 -30.57 4.40 7.96
N LEU A 43 -29.36 4.18 7.43
CA LEU A 43 -28.48 5.25 6.93
C LEU A 43 -28.80 5.68 5.49
N LEU A 44 -29.58 4.90 4.74
CA LEU A 44 -29.94 5.18 3.35
C LEU A 44 -30.47 6.61 3.11
N PRO A 45 -31.45 7.15 3.85
CA PRO A 45 -31.97 8.49 3.58
C PRO A 45 -30.91 9.58 3.81
N LEU A 46 -30.08 9.43 4.84
CA LEU A 46 -28.99 10.37 5.14
C LEU A 46 -27.90 10.31 4.08
N ASN A 47 -27.44 9.11 3.72
CA ASN A 47 -26.37 8.95 2.73
C ASN A 47 -26.82 9.36 1.33
N THR A 48 -28.11 9.14 1.01
CA THR A 48 -28.71 9.60 -0.26
C THR A 48 -28.84 11.11 -0.29
N SER A 49 -29.20 11.76 0.83
CA SER A 49 -29.22 13.23 0.87
C SER A 49 -27.82 13.82 0.69
N VAL A 50 -26.79 13.24 1.33
CA VAL A 50 -25.38 13.61 1.11
C VAL A 50 -24.97 13.44 -0.35
N LEU A 51 -25.30 12.31 -0.98
CA LEU A 51 -25.03 12.05 -2.40
C LEU A 51 -25.69 13.09 -3.30
N LEU A 52 -26.98 13.38 -3.08
CA LEU A 52 -27.72 14.36 -3.89
C LEU A 52 -27.18 15.78 -3.68
N SER A 53 -26.94 16.19 -2.44
CA SER A 53 -26.38 17.51 -2.14
C SER A 53 -25.01 17.71 -2.77
N THR A 54 -24.10 16.74 -2.67
CA THR A 54 -22.77 16.80 -3.30
C THR A 54 -22.85 16.78 -4.83
N ALA A 55 -23.71 15.96 -5.42
CA ALA A 55 -23.94 15.94 -6.86
C ALA A 55 -24.50 17.27 -7.39
N LEU A 56 -25.45 17.87 -6.67
CA LEU A 56 -26.01 19.19 -7.01
C LEU A 56 -24.92 20.27 -6.92
N LEU A 57 -24.14 20.29 -5.84
CA LEU A 57 -23.06 21.25 -5.66
C LEU A 57 -21.98 21.17 -6.75
N ASN A 58 -21.60 19.95 -7.16
CA ASN A 58 -20.67 19.74 -8.28
C ASN A 58 -21.25 20.24 -9.61
N ARG A 59 -22.55 20.02 -9.84
CA ARG A 59 -23.23 20.42 -11.08
C ARG A 59 -23.37 21.93 -11.23
N PHE A 60 -23.65 22.66 -10.14
CA PHE A 60 -23.85 24.11 -10.18
C PHE A 60 -22.55 24.92 -10.20
N HIS A 61 -21.40 24.28 -10.42
CA HIS A 61 -20.06 24.91 -10.44
C HIS A 61 -19.68 25.69 -9.18
N ALA A 62 -20.53 25.70 -8.15
CA ALA A 62 -20.27 26.32 -6.86
C ALA A 62 -19.03 25.72 -6.18
N LEU A 63 -18.71 24.46 -6.51
CA LEU A 63 -17.55 23.70 -6.03
C LEU A 63 -16.71 23.15 -7.21
N ARG A 64 -16.36 23.98 -8.21
CA ARG A 64 -15.31 23.55 -9.14
C ARG A 64 -14.01 23.41 -8.36
N SER A 65 -13.60 22.18 -8.12
CA SER A 65 -12.32 21.94 -7.47
C SER A 65 -11.17 22.40 -8.38
N PRO A 66 -10.04 22.83 -7.80
CA PRO A 66 -8.82 23.10 -8.56
C PRO A 66 -8.44 21.93 -9.48
N GLU A 67 -8.69 20.69 -9.04
CA GLU A 67 -8.41 19.46 -9.80
C GLU A 67 -9.24 19.36 -11.09
N GLN A 68 -10.54 19.67 -11.04
CA GLN A 68 -11.40 19.65 -12.24
C GLN A 68 -11.02 20.75 -13.23
N LEU A 69 -10.67 21.94 -12.72
CA LEU A 69 -10.20 23.05 -13.54
C LEU A 69 -8.87 22.73 -14.21
N ASN A 70 -7.91 22.21 -13.45
CA ASN A 70 -6.61 21.78 -13.95
C ASN A 70 -6.78 20.72 -15.05
N ARG A 71 -7.64 19.71 -14.82
CA ARG A 71 -7.98 18.72 -15.84
C ARG A 71 -8.52 19.34 -17.13
N GLN A 72 -9.45 20.29 -17.02
CA GLN A 72 -10.00 20.98 -18.19
C GLN A 72 -8.93 21.77 -18.94
N GLN A 73 -8.02 22.45 -18.23
CA GLN A 73 -6.89 23.18 -18.82
C GLN A 73 -5.91 22.24 -19.51
N LEU A 74 -5.55 21.11 -18.87
CA LEU A 74 -4.68 20.09 -19.46
C LEU A 74 -5.26 19.53 -20.76
N LEU A 75 -6.57 19.23 -20.78
CA LEU A 75 -7.23 18.72 -21.98
C LEU A 75 -7.38 19.77 -23.10
N GLN A 76 -7.30 21.06 -22.79
CA GLN A 76 -7.28 22.14 -23.78
C GLN A 76 -5.86 22.42 -24.31
N ASN A 77 -4.82 21.93 -23.63
CA ASN A 77 -3.45 22.11 -24.06
C ASN A 77 -3.14 21.20 -25.28
N PRO A 78 -2.79 21.77 -26.45
CA PRO A 78 -2.52 20.98 -27.66
C PRO A 78 -1.28 20.07 -27.55
N HIS A 79 -0.40 20.31 -26.58
CA HIS A 79 0.79 19.49 -26.34
C HIS A 79 0.55 18.36 -25.31
N PHE A 80 -0.63 18.31 -24.71
CA PHE A 80 -0.97 17.26 -23.76
C PHE A 80 -1.57 16.05 -24.48
N TYR A 81 -0.97 14.88 -24.26
CA TYR A 81 -1.43 13.61 -24.83
C TYR A 81 -1.95 12.70 -23.73
N PRO A 82 -3.28 12.54 -23.59
CA PRO A 82 -3.87 11.64 -22.61
C PRO A 82 -3.40 10.19 -22.83
N LYS A 83 -2.85 9.57 -21.80
CA LYS A 83 -2.56 8.14 -21.72
C LYS A 83 -3.76 7.34 -21.21
N THR A 84 -3.88 6.09 -21.66
CA THR A 84 -4.87 5.14 -21.16
C THR A 84 -4.23 4.24 -20.11
N ILE A 85 -4.77 4.28 -18.89
CA ILE A 85 -4.21 3.62 -17.71
C ILE A 85 -5.18 2.55 -17.24
N LEU A 86 -4.72 1.30 -17.12
CA LEU A 86 -5.48 0.20 -16.52
C LEU A 86 -5.04 0.02 -15.07
N ILE A 87 -6.00 0.06 -14.15
CA ILE A 87 -5.77 -0.21 -12.73
C ILE A 87 -6.59 -1.43 -12.35
N THR A 88 -5.95 -2.52 -11.91
CA THR A 88 -6.66 -3.66 -11.30
C THR A 88 -6.75 -3.44 -9.79
N GLY A 89 -7.87 -3.77 -9.16
CA GLY A 89 -8.09 -3.48 -7.73
C GLY A 89 -8.75 -2.13 -7.44
N VAL A 90 -9.55 -1.58 -8.38
CA VAL A 90 -10.27 -0.31 -8.18
C VAL A 90 -11.37 -0.39 -7.12
N SER A 91 -11.78 -1.61 -6.73
CA SER A 91 -12.63 -1.85 -5.57
C SER A 91 -11.97 -1.46 -4.24
N THR A 92 -10.63 -1.40 -4.20
CA THR A 92 -9.89 -0.94 -3.02
C THR A 92 -9.87 0.59 -2.94
N VAL A 93 -9.87 1.14 -1.72
CA VAL A 93 -9.78 2.59 -1.50
C VAL A 93 -8.52 3.18 -2.15
N ARG A 94 -7.41 2.46 -2.07
CA ARG A 94 -6.10 2.85 -2.63
C ARG A 94 -6.12 2.88 -4.16
N GLY A 95 -6.64 1.81 -4.78
CA GLY A 95 -6.80 1.74 -6.23
C GLY A 95 -7.70 2.86 -6.76
N LEU A 96 -8.78 3.16 -6.05
CA LEU A 96 -9.69 4.27 -6.41
C LEU A 96 -9.05 5.66 -6.21
N LYS A 97 -8.29 5.88 -5.13
CA LYS A 97 -7.54 7.12 -4.92
C LYS A 97 -6.54 7.36 -6.06
N LEU A 98 -5.80 6.33 -6.45
CA LEU A 98 -4.87 6.41 -7.58
C LEU A 98 -5.61 6.66 -8.91
N ALA A 99 -6.73 5.99 -9.15
CA ALA A 99 -7.57 6.21 -10.33
C ALA A 99 -8.03 7.67 -10.45
N ARG A 100 -8.45 8.27 -9.32
CA ARG A 100 -8.82 9.69 -9.26
C ARG A 100 -7.65 10.61 -9.61
N GLN A 101 -6.45 10.33 -9.09
CA GLN A 101 -5.26 11.11 -9.44
C GLN A 101 -4.96 11.09 -10.94
N PHE A 102 -4.98 9.91 -11.58
CA PHE A 102 -4.79 9.83 -13.03
C PHE A 102 -5.90 10.54 -13.81
N HIS A 103 -7.15 10.41 -13.38
CA HIS A 103 -8.28 11.05 -14.05
C HIS A 103 -8.18 12.58 -14.01
N TYR A 104 -7.87 13.15 -12.84
CA TYR A 104 -7.68 14.59 -12.68
C TYR A 104 -6.38 15.09 -13.32
N GLY A 105 -5.37 14.23 -13.45
CA GLY A 105 -4.20 14.44 -14.30
C GLY A 105 -4.50 14.46 -15.81
N GLY A 106 -5.76 14.32 -16.23
CA GLY A 106 -6.17 14.36 -17.64
C GLY A 106 -6.07 13.04 -18.38
N HIS A 107 -5.73 11.94 -17.69
CA HIS A 107 -5.60 10.61 -18.29
C HIS A 107 -6.92 9.85 -18.30
N ARG A 108 -6.99 8.85 -19.18
CA ARG A 108 -8.15 7.96 -19.30
C ARG A 108 -7.91 6.73 -18.43
N VAL A 109 -8.79 6.48 -17.46
CA VAL A 109 -8.62 5.38 -16.50
C VAL A 109 -9.61 4.27 -16.78
N ILE A 110 -9.10 3.06 -16.97
CA ILE A 110 -9.84 1.81 -17.07
C ILE A 110 -9.70 1.08 -15.74
N GLY A 111 -10.82 0.76 -15.11
CA GLY A 111 -10.85 0.02 -13.87
C GLY A 111 -11.08 -1.47 -14.13
N ALA A 112 -10.42 -2.32 -13.35
CA ALA A 112 -10.73 -3.73 -13.33
C ALA A 112 -10.64 -4.29 -11.91
N ASP A 113 -11.37 -5.35 -11.61
CA ASP A 113 -11.22 -6.12 -10.38
C ASP A 113 -11.17 -7.61 -10.69
N VAL A 114 -10.37 -8.33 -9.90
CA VAL A 114 -10.18 -9.77 -10.05
C VAL A 114 -11.11 -10.49 -9.09
N GLY A 115 -11.77 -11.52 -9.58
CA GLY A 115 -12.80 -12.25 -8.86
C GLY A 115 -14.18 -11.97 -9.44
N LEU A 116 -15.06 -12.96 -9.27
CA LEU A 116 -16.43 -12.91 -9.76
C LEU A 116 -17.35 -12.52 -8.61
N LEU A 117 -17.47 -11.21 -8.38
CA LEU A 117 -18.53 -10.70 -7.52
C LEU A 117 -19.82 -10.55 -8.35
N PRO A 118 -20.96 -11.11 -7.90
CA PRO A 118 -22.24 -11.01 -8.58
C PRO A 118 -22.66 -9.54 -8.80
N VAL A 119 -22.42 -8.70 -7.80
CA VAL A 119 -22.72 -7.27 -7.86
C VAL A 119 -21.41 -6.48 -7.95
N ARG A 120 -21.38 -5.55 -8.90
CA ARG A 120 -20.22 -4.69 -9.15
C ARG A 120 -19.80 -3.93 -7.88
N PRO A 121 -18.49 -3.77 -7.62
CA PRO A 121 -17.98 -3.05 -6.46
C PRO A 121 -18.22 -1.54 -6.57
N GLY A 122 -18.23 -0.84 -5.42
CA GLY A 122 -18.38 0.62 -5.37
C GLY A 122 -17.44 1.38 -6.29
N GLY A 123 -16.14 1.04 -6.31
CA GLY A 123 -15.14 1.69 -7.16
C GLY A 123 -15.49 1.71 -8.65
N SER A 124 -16.24 0.71 -9.14
CA SER A 124 -16.69 0.65 -10.54
C SER A 124 -17.71 1.72 -10.92
N MET A 125 -18.36 2.35 -9.94
CA MET A 125 -19.36 3.40 -10.13
C MET A 125 -18.76 4.80 -10.07
N SER A 126 -17.43 4.90 -10.00
CA SER A 126 -16.74 6.19 -9.95
C SER A 126 -16.86 6.91 -11.28
N ASN A 127 -17.12 8.22 -11.22
CA ASN A 127 -17.10 9.06 -12.42
C ASN A 127 -15.70 9.20 -13.04
N THR A 128 -14.65 8.78 -12.33
CA THR A 128 -13.27 8.82 -12.79
C THR A 128 -12.89 7.63 -13.66
N ILE A 129 -13.65 6.53 -13.55
CA ILE A 129 -13.45 5.30 -14.29
C ILE A 129 -14.22 5.37 -15.61
N PHE A 130 -13.49 5.32 -16.72
CA PHE A 130 -14.07 5.38 -18.07
C PHE A 130 -14.80 4.08 -18.44
N ALA A 131 -14.19 2.94 -18.12
CA ALA A 131 -14.77 1.62 -18.34
C ALA A 131 -14.33 0.68 -17.21
N TYR A 132 -15.20 -0.27 -16.86
CA TYR A 132 -14.97 -1.23 -15.80
C TYR A 132 -15.06 -2.67 -16.32
N TYR A 133 -14.12 -3.51 -15.92
CA TYR A 133 -14.04 -4.93 -16.28
C TYR A 133 -13.96 -5.84 -15.05
N SER A 134 -14.75 -6.91 -15.04
CA SER A 134 -14.57 -8.01 -14.08
C SER A 134 -13.66 -9.06 -14.72
N VAL A 135 -12.60 -9.43 -14.01
CA VAL A 135 -11.58 -10.35 -14.49
C VAL A 135 -11.68 -11.66 -13.73
N SER A 136 -11.95 -12.75 -14.44
CA SER A 136 -11.90 -14.10 -13.87
C SER A 136 -10.46 -14.46 -13.50
N LYS A 137 -10.27 -14.98 -12.28
CA LYS A 137 -8.95 -15.42 -11.78
C LYS A 137 -8.38 -16.56 -12.63
N ALA A 138 -9.22 -17.50 -13.07
CA ALA A 138 -8.81 -18.62 -13.91
C ALA A 138 -8.26 -18.19 -15.28
N GLN A 139 -8.71 -17.04 -15.79
CA GLN A 139 -8.31 -16.48 -17.09
C GLN A 139 -7.63 -15.12 -16.92
N TYR A 140 -6.94 -14.91 -15.79
CA TYR A 140 -6.42 -13.59 -15.40
C TYR A 140 -5.59 -12.93 -16.50
N ILE A 141 -4.54 -13.61 -16.98
CA ILE A 141 -3.62 -13.06 -17.99
C ILE A 141 -4.32 -12.84 -19.34
N CYS A 142 -5.15 -13.79 -19.78
CA CYS A 142 -5.86 -13.68 -21.06
C CYS A 142 -6.82 -12.48 -21.07
N ASN A 143 -7.64 -12.35 -20.02
CA ASN A 143 -8.57 -11.24 -19.85
C ASN A 143 -7.84 -9.88 -19.82
N LEU A 144 -6.70 -9.79 -19.13
CA LEU A 144 -5.90 -8.56 -19.12
C LEU A 144 -5.39 -8.19 -20.51
N ILE A 145 -4.87 -9.16 -21.28
CA ILE A 145 -4.40 -8.92 -22.65
C ILE A 145 -5.55 -8.43 -23.54
N ASP A 146 -6.73 -9.04 -23.41
CA ASP A 146 -7.92 -8.65 -24.18
C ASP A 146 -8.35 -7.22 -23.86
N ILE A 147 -8.41 -6.86 -22.56
CA ILE A 147 -8.71 -5.50 -22.11
C ILE A 147 -7.67 -4.50 -22.63
N ILE A 148 -6.38 -4.84 -22.51
CA ILE A 148 -5.27 -3.98 -22.96
C ILE A 148 -5.36 -3.69 -24.46
N ASN A 149 -5.61 -4.73 -25.27
CA ASN A 149 -5.71 -4.60 -26.72
C ASN A 149 -6.98 -3.86 -27.16
N ARG A 150 -8.09 -4.10 -26.48
CA ARG A 150 -9.38 -3.45 -26.73
C ARG A 150 -9.33 -1.95 -26.41
N GLU A 151 -8.80 -1.62 -25.23
CA GLU A 151 -8.82 -0.25 -24.72
C GLU A 151 -7.59 0.58 -25.11
N LYS A 152 -6.58 -0.05 -25.74
CA LYS A 152 -5.29 0.56 -26.10
C LYS A 152 -4.58 1.13 -24.86
N VAL A 153 -4.43 0.28 -23.85
CA VAL A 153 -3.79 0.64 -22.58
C VAL A 153 -2.29 0.89 -22.80
N ASP A 154 -1.83 2.05 -22.32
CA ASP A 154 -0.41 2.43 -22.33
C ASP A 154 0.32 1.92 -21.07
N LEU A 155 -0.37 1.96 -19.92
CA LEU A 155 0.18 1.60 -18.62
C LEU A 155 -0.80 0.75 -17.81
N TRP A 156 -0.33 -0.38 -17.31
CA TRP A 156 -1.06 -1.21 -16.35
C TRP A 156 -0.42 -1.15 -14.96
N ILE A 157 -1.24 -0.97 -13.92
CA ILE A 157 -0.81 -0.91 -12.52
C ILE A 157 -1.65 -1.89 -11.68
N PRO A 158 -1.06 -2.94 -11.09
CA PRO A 158 -1.78 -3.89 -10.27
C PRO A 158 -1.94 -3.48 -8.81
N TYR A 159 -3.18 -3.57 -8.29
CA TYR A 159 -3.54 -3.35 -6.87
C TYR A 159 -4.56 -4.35 -6.33
N SER A 160 -4.76 -5.49 -6.99
CA SER A 160 -5.74 -6.46 -6.53
C SER A 160 -5.22 -7.22 -5.29
N ASP A 161 -6.01 -7.24 -4.22
CA ASP A 161 -5.74 -8.06 -3.03
C ASP A 161 -6.00 -9.57 -3.27
N PHE A 162 -6.60 -9.93 -4.41
CA PHE A 162 -6.96 -11.32 -4.76
C PHE A 162 -5.88 -12.05 -5.57
N VAL A 163 -4.86 -11.31 -5.99
CA VAL A 163 -3.78 -11.78 -6.86
C VAL A 163 -2.46 -11.70 -6.11
N THR A 164 -1.67 -12.75 -6.21
CA THR A 164 -0.34 -12.79 -5.59
C THR A 164 0.66 -11.96 -6.40
N PRO A 165 1.70 -11.40 -5.76
CA PRO A 165 2.74 -10.66 -6.48
C PRO A 165 3.39 -11.47 -7.62
N VAL A 166 3.47 -12.80 -7.45
CA VAL A 166 3.99 -13.75 -8.44
C VAL A 166 3.09 -13.82 -9.67
N GLU A 167 1.77 -13.92 -9.49
CA GLU A 167 0.81 -13.91 -10.59
C GLU A 167 0.86 -12.59 -11.38
N ASP A 168 0.95 -11.45 -10.69
CA ASP A 168 1.14 -10.14 -11.33
C ASP A 168 2.48 -10.05 -12.08
N GLY A 169 3.54 -10.67 -11.54
CA GLY A 169 4.86 -10.76 -12.19
C GLY A 169 4.81 -11.58 -13.49
N MET A 170 4.05 -12.67 -13.50
CA MET A 170 3.81 -13.49 -14.69
C MET A 170 2.96 -12.75 -15.73
N ALA A 171 1.90 -12.07 -15.28
CA ALA A 171 1.06 -11.24 -16.13
C ALA A 171 1.87 -10.13 -16.80
N LYS A 172 2.68 -9.39 -16.03
CA LYS A 172 3.59 -8.36 -16.55
C LYS A 172 4.49 -8.91 -17.66
N SER A 173 5.18 -10.02 -17.40
CA SER A 173 6.10 -10.63 -18.37
C SER A 173 5.40 -11.00 -19.68
N THR A 174 4.15 -11.45 -19.59
CA THR A 174 3.34 -11.84 -20.75
C THR A 174 2.77 -10.62 -21.49
N ILE A 175 2.34 -9.60 -20.77
CA ILE A 175 1.76 -8.36 -21.34
C ILE A 175 2.84 -7.57 -22.09
N GLU A 176 3.99 -7.32 -21.47
CA GLU A 176 5.07 -6.53 -22.07
C GLU A 176 5.73 -7.25 -23.26
N SER A 177 5.62 -8.58 -23.36
CA SER A 177 6.12 -9.35 -24.51
C SER A 177 5.14 -9.44 -25.68
N ARG A 178 3.84 -9.21 -25.45
CA ARG A 178 2.78 -9.36 -26.47
C ARG A 178 2.13 -8.04 -26.88
N THR A 179 2.35 -6.97 -26.12
CA THR A 179 1.68 -5.68 -26.31
C THR A 179 2.66 -4.53 -26.09
N ALA A 180 2.28 -3.32 -26.49
CA ALA A 180 3.05 -2.10 -26.22
C ALA A 180 2.83 -1.55 -24.79
N CYS A 181 1.89 -2.14 -24.02
CA CYS A 181 1.58 -1.69 -22.67
C CYS A 181 2.77 -1.92 -21.75
N ARG A 182 3.14 -0.90 -20.97
CA ARG A 182 4.10 -1.05 -19.87
C ARG A 182 3.37 -1.45 -18.59
N CYS A 183 4.06 -2.16 -17.71
CA CYS A 183 3.48 -2.65 -16.47
C CYS A 183 4.28 -2.13 -15.27
N PHE A 184 3.60 -1.41 -14.37
CA PHE A 184 4.19 -0.87 -13.15
C PHE A 184 4.14 -1.89 -12.01
N HIS A 185 4.93 -2.95 -12.16
CA HIS A 185 5.10 -4.00 -11.16
C HIS A 185 6.53 -4.54 -11.20
N VAL A 186 6.99 -5.08 -10.08
CA VAL A 186 8.34 -5.64 -9.98
C VAL A 186 8.50 -6.82 -10.94
N ASN A 187 9.66 -6.92 -11.60
CA ASN A 187 9.91 -8.01 -12.55
C ASN A 187 9.92 -9.38 -11.85
N MET A 188 9.46 -10.41 -12.56
CA MET A 188 9.31 -11.78 -12.05
C MET A 188 10.54 -12.34 -11.32
N ASN A 189 11.75 -12.05 -11.82
CA ASN A 189 13.01 -12.49 -11.20
C ASN A 189 13.20 -11.91 -9.78
N TYR A 190 12.85 -10.64 -9.58
CA TYR A 190 12.93 -10.01 -8.26
C TYR A 190 11.74 -10.44 -7.40
N VAL A 191 10.56 -10.61 -7.98
CA VAL A 191 9.37 -11.03 -7.23
C VAL A 191 9.59 -12.36 -6.52
N THR A 192 10.07 -13.36 -7.25
CA THR A 192 10.37 -14.70 -6.71
C THR A 192 11.49 -14.68 -5.68
N LEU A 193 12.52 -13.85 -5.91
CA LEU A 193 13.63 -13.68 -4.98
C LEU A 193 13.21 -12.99 -3.67
N PHE A 194 12.32 -12.00 -3.75
CA PHE A 194 11.88 -11.19 -2.62
C PHE A 194 10.70 -11.79 -1.86
N ASP A 195 10.08 -12.85 -2.39
CA ASP A 195 8.99 -13.59 -1.73
C ASP A 195 9.46 -14.25 -0.43
N GLN A 196 10.69 -14.78 -0.43
CA GLN A 196 11.28 -15.45 0.74
C GLN A 196 12.22 -14.51 1.49
N THR A 197 11.90 -14.20 2.75
CA THR A 197 12.69 -13.27 3.59
C THR A 197 14.17 -13.65 3.67
N ASP A 198 14.50 -14.93 3.82
CA ASP A 198 15.90 -15.36 3.94
C ASP A 198 16.66 -15.17 2.61
N SER A 199 16.01 -15.40 1.46
CA SER A 199 16.56 -15.14 0.12
C SER A 199 16.75 -13.65 -0.15
N PHE A 200 15.77 -12.83 0.24
CA PHE A 200 15.85 -11.37 0.18
C PHE A 200 17.01 -10.85 1.01
N LEU A 201 17.11 -11.23 2.28
CA LEU A 201 18.18 -10.77 3.18
C LEU A 201 19.55 -11.22 2.67
N LYS A 202 19.67 -12.44 2.14
CA LYS A 202 20.90 -12.90 1.51
C LYS A 202 21.28 -12.02 0.32
N HIS A 203 20.34 -11.73 -0.58
CA HIS A 203 20.58 -10.88 -1.76
C HIS A 203 21.02 -9.45 -1.40
N VAL A 204 20.42 -8.88 -0.36
CA VAL A 204 20.75 -7.55 0.19
C VAL A 204 22.13 -7.56 0.84
N SER A 205 22.43 -8.60 1.64
CA SER A 205 23.72 -8.76 2.31
C SER A 205 24.88 -8.95 1.32
N GLU A 206 24.70 -9.75 0.27
CA GLU A 206 25.69 -9.95 -0.81
C GLU A 206 26.03 -8.65 -1.55
N ARG A 207 25.14 -7.65 -1.52
CA ARG A 207 25.35 -6.30 -2.07
C ARG A 207 25.97 -5.34 -1.05
N GLY A 208 26.37 -5.83 0.11
CA GLY A 208 26.97 -5.01 1.17
C GLY A 208 26.00 -3.99 1.77
N LEU A 209 24.70 -4.29 1.81
CA LEU A 209 23.71 -3.49 2.54
C LEU A 209 23.54 -4.06 3.96
N PRO A 210 23.27 -3.21 4.96
CA PRO A 210 23.12 -3.65 6.34
C PRO A 210 21.86 -4.48 6.52
N THR A 211 22.02 -5.74 6.94
CA THR A 211 20.90 -6.65 7.24
C THR A 211 20.90 -7.03 8.71
N ALA A 212 19.71 -7.19 9.30
CA ALA A 212 19.59 -7.65 10.67
C ALA A 212 20.11 -9.09 10.80
N ALA A 213 20.93 -9.35 11.81
CA ALA A 213 21.47 -10.69 12.01
C ALA A 213 20.36 -11.67 12.42
N LYS A 214 20.20 -12.75 11.65
CA LYS A 214 19.31 -13.87 11.94
C LYS A 214 20.05 -15.15 11.58
N GLN A 215 20.37 -15.96 12.58
CA GLN A 215 21.13 -17.20 12.36
C GLN A 215 20.73 -18.32 13.31
N LYS A 216 20.86 -19.56 12.82
CA LYS A 216 20.76 -20.75 13.65
C LYS A 216 22.07 -20.94 14.42
N VAL A 217 21.94 -21.27 15.69
CA VAL A 217 23.04 -21.45 16.64
C VAL A 217 22.98 -22.91 17.10
N HIS A 218 24.06 -23.64 16.82
CA HIS A 218 24.16 -25.08 17.08
C HIS A 218 24.96 -25.41 18.37
N SER A 219 25.58 -24.42 19.00
CA SER A 219 26.31 -24.61 20.26
C SER A 219 26.34 -23.34 21.10
N ARG A 220 26.46 -23.49 22.43
CA ARG A 220 26.63 -22.36 23.37
C ARG A 220 27.90 -21.55 23.06
N ASP A 221 28.98 -22.21 22.66
CA ASP A 221 30.23 -21.52 22.29
C ASP A 221 30.04 -20.61 21.08
N SER A 222 29.27 -21.04 20.08
CA SER A 222 28.95 -20.20 18.93
C SER A 222 28.12 -18.98 19.34
N LEU A 223 27.19 -19.14 20.29
CA LEU A 223 26.43 -18.03 20.87
C LEU A 223 27.34 -17.03 21.57
N HIS A 224 28.23 -17.50 22.45
CA HIS A 224 29.20 -16.65 23.14
C HIS A 224 30.12 -15.90 22.17
N ARG A 225 30.58 -16.57 21.11
CA ARG A 225 31.40 -15.92 20.08
C ARG A 225 30.68 -14.76 19.41
N ILE A 226 29.39 -14.93 19.07
CA ILE A 226 28.59 -13.87 18.43
C ILE A 226 28.35 -12.72 19.39
N LEU A 227 27.94 -13.01 20.64
CA LEU A 227 27.70 -11.99 21.66
C LEU A 227 28.97 -11.19 21.98
N ASN A 228 30.12 -11.85 22.10
CA ASN A 228 31.39 -11.19 22.37
C ASN A 228 31.93 -10.42 21.15
N GLY A 229 31.67 -10.90 19.92
CA GLY A 229 32.06 -10.23 18.69
C GLY A 229 31.20 -9.01 18.34
N SER A 230 30.07 -8.83 19.01
CA SER A 230 29.14 -7.73 18.75
C SER A 230 28.57 -7.14 20.05
N PRO A 231 29.43 -6.57 20.93
CA PRO A 231 29.05 -6.17 22.28
C PRO A 231 27.98 -5.07 22.32
N ASN A 232 27.86 -4.29 21.24
CA ASN A 232 26.89 -3.20 21.14
C ASN A 232 25.51 -3.64 20.68
N LYS A 233 25.35 -4.89 20.23
CA LYS A 233 24.09 -5.41 19.66
C LYS A 233 23.28 -6.18 20.70
N ALA A 234 21.97 -6.01 20.65
CA ALA A 234 21.03 -6.82 21.41
C ALA A 234 20.44 -7.91 20.53
N TYR A 235 20.14 -9.05 21.13
CA TYR A 235 19.62 -10.24 20.48
C TYR A 235 18.49 -10.87 21.29
N LEU A 236 17.58 -11.51 20.58
CA LEU A 236 16.57 -12.42 21.09
C LEU A 236 16.98 -13.85 20.68
N VAL A 237 17.05 -14.74 21.67
CA VAL A 237 17.34 -16.16 21.45
C VAL A 237 16.13 -16.98 21.84
N TYR A 238 15.65 -17.81 20.92
CA TYR A 238 14.52 -18.71 21.20
C TYR A 238 14.72 -20.08 20.55
N ASN A 239 14.05 -21.08 21.12
CA ASN A 239 14.01 -22.42 20.56
C ASN A 239 12.80 -22.52 19.62
N PRO A 240 13.00 -22.82 18.32
CA PRO A 240 11.89 -22.89 17.36
C PRO A 240 10.90 -24.02 17.63
N SER A 241 11.27 -25.04 18.41
CA SER A 241 10.41 -26.18 18.77
C SER A 241 9.64 -25.97 20.07
N LYS A 242 10.11 -25.09 20.97
CA LYS A 242 9.47 -24.87 22.29
C LYS A 242 8.58 -23.62 22.34
N GLY A 243 8.75 -22.68 21.42
CA GLY A 243 8.02 -21.42 21.47
C GLY A 243 8.34 -20.47 20.33
N THR A 244 7.81 -19.25 20.44
CA THR A 244 8.00 -18.21 19.43
C THR A 244 8.96 -17.12 19.94
N VAL A 245 9.09 -16.02 19.18
CA VAL A 245 9.87 -14.85 19.61
C VAL A 245 9.34 -14.25 20.92
N GLN A 246 8.09 -14.52 21.31
CA GLN A 246 7.53 -14.06 22.58
C GLN A 246 8.17 -14.75 23.80
N ASP A 247 8.64 -15.98 23.64
CA ASP A 247 9.31 -16.77 24.67
C ASP A 247 10.84 -16.57 24.63
N ALA A 248 11.30 -15.59 23.87
CA ALA A 248 12.72 -15.39 23.61
C ALA A 248 13.45 -14.75 24.79
N VAL A 249 14.66 -15.25 25.05
CA VAL A 249 15.58 -14.68 26.04
C VAL A 249 16.34 -13.53 25.39
N SER A 250 16.24 -12.34 25.98
CA SER A 250 17.01 -11.16 25.55
C SER A 250 18.43 -11.20 26.09
N LEU A 251 19.42 -11.11 25.20
CA LEU A 251 20.86 -11.11 25.49
C LEU A 251 21.57 -9.98 24.71
N PRO A 252 22.71 -9.45 25.19
CA PRO A 252 23.31 -9.70 26.50
C PRO A 252 22.50 -9.07 27.64
N LYS A 253 22.73 -9.56 28.87
CA LYS A 253 22.22 -8.94 30.11
C LYS A 253 23.13 -7.79 30.55
N SER A 254 22.74 -7.08 31.60
CA SER A 254 23.50 -5.94 32.12
C SER A 254 24.93 -6.30 32.53
N THR A 255 25.16 -7.55 32.96
CA THR A 255 26.50 -8.06 33.24
C THR A 255 26.85 -9.28 32.38
N ARG A 256 28.15 -9.46 32.12
CA ARG A 256 28.65 -10.66 31.44
C ARG A 256 28.28 -11.91 32.23
N SER A 257 28.47 -11.93 33.54
CA SER A 257 28.16 -13.10 34.38
C SER A 257 26.70 -13.54 34.26
N GLN A 258 25.75 -12.60 34.30
CA GLN A 258 24.33 -12.91 34.07
C GLN A 258 24.08 -13.47 32.67
N THR A 259 24.74 -12.91 31.65
CA THR A 259 24.65 -13.42 30.27
C THR A 259 25.14 -14.87 30.19
N TYR A 260 26.26 -15.21 30.84
CA TYR A 260 26.77 -16.58 30.89
C TYR A 260 25.83 -17.52 31.66
N SER A 261 25.29 -17.08 32.80
CA SER A 261 24.32 -17.87 33.56
C SER A 261 23.09 -18.19 32.72
N ASP A 262 22.50 -17.21 32.05
CA ASP A 262 21.33 -17.41 31.20
C ASP A 262 21.63 -18.35 30.03
N VAL A 263 22.78 -18.17 29.36
CA VAL A 263 23.19 -19.04 28.24
C VAL A 263 23.43 -20.49 28.69
N SER A 264 23.89 -20.71 29.92
CA SER A 264 24.15 -22.05 30.46
C SER A 264 22.88 -22.88 30.58
N VAL A 265 21.74 -22.24 30.88
CA VAL A 265 20.42 -22.88 31.02
C VAL A 265 19.83 -23.24 29.65
N LEU A 266 20.25 -22.57 28.56
CA LEU A 266 19.74 -22.85 27.22
C LEU A 266 20.23 -24.22 26.74
N GLU A 267 19.31 -25.13 26.40
CA GLU A 267 19.60 -26.46 25.85
C GLU A 267 19.95 -26.38 24.36
N ILE A 268 21.06 -25.73 24.01
CA ILE A 268 21.54 -25.59 22.64
C ILE A 268 22.40 -26.80 22.27
N SER A 269 22.02 -27.52 21.22
CA SER A 269 22.80 -28.63 20.67
C SER A 269 22.75 -28.64 19.14
N LYS A 270 23.54 -29.52 18.51
CA LYS A 270 23.51 -29.71 17.05
C LYS A 270 22.13 -30.19 16.58
N ASP A 271 21.53 -31.09 17.34
CA ASP A 271 20.22 -31.71 17.05
C ASP A 271 19.05 -30.80 17.44
N ASN A 272 19.27 -29.85 18.36
CA ASN A 272 18.29 -28.86 18.79
C ASN A 272 18.86 -27.44 18.66
N PRO A 273 18.96 -26.90 17.43
CA PRO A 273 19.50 -25.58 17.19
C PRO A 273 18.53 -24.47 17.61
N TRP A 274 19.07 -23.41 18.21
CA TRP A 274 18.30 -22.23 18.60
C TRP A 274 18.44 -21.13 17.53
N ILE A 275 17.47 -20.22 17.48
CA ILE A 275 17.50 -19.07 16.58
C ILE A 275 17.95 -17.85 17.36
N LEU A 276 19.00 -17.20 16.86
CA LEU A 276 19.48 -15.90 17.30
C LEU A 276 18.99 -14.84 16.33
N HIS A 277 18.26 -13.84 16.84
CA HIS A 277 17.69 -12.75 16.05
C HIS A 277 18.09 -11.41 16.69
N GLN A 278 18.71 -10.52 15.93
CA GLN A 278 19.02 -9.17 16.40
C GLN A 278 17.75 -8.41 16.77
N ARG A 279 17.81 -7.66 17.88
CA ARG A 279 16.72 -6.84 18.40
C ARG A 279 17.07 -5.36 18.27
N GLY A 280 16.20 -4.59 17.61
CA GLY A 280 16.28 -3.14 17.58
C GLY A 280 15.78 -2.52 18.88
N ARG A 281 16.53 -1.54 19.40
CA ARG A 281 16.18 -0.82 20.63
C ARG A 281 15.17 0.31 20.40
N LEU A 282 15.14 0.90 19.21
CA LEU A 282 14.30 2.08 18.90
C LEU A 282 13.02 1.72 18.17
N GLY A 283 13.01 0.58 17.46
CA GLY A 283 11.79 0.04 16.88
C GLY A 283 12.00 -0.53 15.48
N LYS A 284 10.88 -0.86 14.88
CA LYS A 284 10.78 -1.34 13.49
C LYS A 284 9.92 -0.36 12.71
N TYR A 285 10.31 -0.14 11.46
CA TYR A 285 9.65 0.75 10.52
C TYR A 285 9.38 -0.01 9.24
N TRP A 286 8.32 0.37 8.55
CA TRP A 286 8.10 0.04 7.15
C TRP A 286 8.39 1.28 6.32
N VAL A 287 9.02 1.05 5.18
CA VAL A 287 9.34 2.10 4.21
C VAL A 287 8.75 1.68 2.88
N ASP A 288 7.66 2.35 2.50
CA ASP A 288 6.98 2.13 1.24
C ASP A 288 7.69 2.93 0.16
N LEU A 289 8.03 2.26 -0.95
CA LEU A 289 8.86 2.77 -2.03
C LEU A 289 8.13 2.66 -3.36
N VAL A 290 8.24 3.72 -4.16
CA VAL A 290 7.96 3.69 -5.60
C VAL A 290 9.29 3.76 -6.32
N LEU A 291 9.65 2.66 -6.96
CA LEU A 291 10.88 2.53 -7.72
C LEU A 291 10.58 2.71 -9.21
N VAL A 292 11.36 3.54 -9.88
CA VAL A 292 11.34 3.69 -11.33
C VAL A 292 12.77 3.54 -11.83
N ARG A 293 13.04 2.46 -12.57
CA ARG A 293 14.34 2.18 -13.19
C ARG A 293 15.51 2.20 -12.20
N GLY A 294 15.32 1.59 -11.03
CA GLY A 294 16.34 1.54 -9.97
C GLY A 294 16.54 2.85 -9.20
N TYR A 295 15.62 3.82 -9.33
CA TYR A 295 15.63 5.03 -8.52
C TYR A 295 14.39 5.11 -7.63
N VAL A 296 14.58 5.57 -6.39
CA VAL A 296 13.48 5.92 -5.48
C VAL A 296 12.86 7.24 -5.95
N ARG A 297 11.55 7.22 -6.23
CA ARG A 297 10.80 8.40 -6.67
C ARG A 297 9.79 8.90 -5.64
N ALA A 298 9.20 7.97 -4.89
CA ALA A 298 8.41 8.29 -3.72
C ALA A 298 8.80 7.37 -2.57
N ILE A 299 8.78 7.91 -1.36
CA ILE A 299 9.11 7.21 -0.12
C ILE A 299 8.15 7.66 0.98
N GLN A 300 7.57 6.70 1.69
CA GLN A 300 6.77 6.95 2.90
C GLN A 300 7.25 6.04 4.02
N VAL A 301 7.60 6.62 5.17
CA VAL A 301 8.06 5.88 6.34
C VAL A 301 6.93 5.81 7.36
N HIS A 302 6.71 4.63 7.94
CA HIS A 302 5.74 4.44 9.02
C HIS A 302 6.26 3.48 10.10
N PRO A 303 6.05 3.80 11.39
CA PRO A 303 6.45 2.92 12.49
C PRO A 303 5.53 1.69 12.59
N LEU A 304 6.09 0.50 12.84
CA LEU A 304 5.33 -0.75 12.97
C LEU A 304 4.55 -0.86 14.29
N HIS A 305 5.01 -0.17 15.32
CA HIS A 305 4.26 0.04 16.56
C HIS A 305 4.34 1.51 16.86
N SER A 306 3.16 2.13 17.06
CA SER A 306 3.03 3.36 17.82
C SER A 306 3.43 3.04 19.26
N GLN A 307 4.73 2.93 19.52
CA GLN A 307 5.22 3.17 20.87
C GLN A 307 4.64 4.53 21.27
N PRO A 308 4.04 4.68 22.46
CA PRO A 308 3.75 6.00 22.99
C PRO A 308 5.12 6.65 23.20
N SER A 309 5.68 7.26 22.16
CA SER A 309 6.89 8.04 22.28
C SER A 309 6.50 9.23 23.13
N GLU A 310 7.10 9.31 24.32
CA GLU A 310 7.60 10.58 24.84
C GLU A 310 8.00 11.43 23.63
N LYS A 311 7.26 12.51 23.42
CA LYS A 311 7.34 13.43 22.29
C LYS A 311 8.82 13.78 22.04
N GLY A 312 9.48 13.01 21.18
CA GLY A 312 10.90 13.12 20.92
C GLY A 312 11.17 14.35 20.07
N ASP A 313 12.37 14.91 20.21
CA ASP A 313 12.80 16.07 19.44
C ASP A 313 12.66 15.80 17.93
N SER A 314 11.85 16.61 17.24
CA SER A 314 11.58 16.52 15.79
C SER A 314 12.85 16.47 14.92
N ILE A 315 13.96 16.99 15.43
CA ILE A 315 15.28 16.98 14.79
C ILE A 315 15.83 15.54 14.68
N VAL A 316 15.66 14.72 15.71
CA VAL A 316 16.14 13.32 15.73
C VAL A 316 15.34 12.48 14.75
N GLU A 317 14.03 12.72 14.67
CA GLU A 317 13.16 12.06 13.70
C GLU A 317 13.52 12.45 12.27
N ASN A 318 13.77 13.74 11.99
CA ASN A 318 14.18 14.20 10.66
C ASN A 318 15.51 13.59 10.20
N GLY A 319 16.52 13.54 11.07
CA GLY A 319 17.81 12.92 10.77
C GLY A 319 17.69 11.41 10.50
N LEU A 320 16.82 10.73 11.24
CA LEU A 320 16.54 9.31 11.02
C LEU A 320 15.85 9.06 9.67
N HIS A 321 14.84 9.86 9.32
CA HIS A 321 14.16 9.76 8.03
C HIS A 321 15.12 9.96 6.85
N GLU A 322 15.99 10.97 6.93
CA GLU A 322 17.00 11.22 5.89
C GLU A 322 18.00 10.06 5.77
N THR A 323 18.40 9.46 6.90
CA THR A 323 19.27 8.28 6.89
C THR A 323 18.57 7.06 6.29
N MET A 324 17.29 6.85 6.59
CA MET A 324 16.47 5.80 5.97
C MET A 324 16.38 6.02 4.46
N LYS A 325 16.12 7.25 4.01
CA LYS A 325 16.05 7.60 2.60
C LYS A 325 17.35 7.27 1.86
N ARG A 326 18.50 7.69 2.39
CA ARG A 326 19.82 7.37 1.81
C ARG A 326 20.08 5.87 1.74
N LEU A 327 19.65 5.11 2.75
CA LEU A 327 19.76 3.66 2.73
C LEU A 327 18.88 3.05 1.62
N MET A 328 17.68 3.58 1.39
CA MET A 328 16.80 3.12 0.31
C MET A 328 17.30 3.53 -1.08
N ASP A 329 17.91 4.70 -1.21
CA ASP A 329 18.61 5.11 -2.43
C ASP A 329 19.76 4.15 -2.75
N SER A 330 20.60 3.83 -1.76
CA SER A 330 21.67 2.84 -1.91
C SER A 330 21.14 1.43 -2.20
N PHE A 331 20.00 1.06 -1.61
CA PHE A 331 19.32 -0.20 -1.94
C PHE A 331 18.92 -0.23 -3.42
N ALA A 332 18.26 0.81 -3.92
CA ALA A 332 17.78 0.87 -5.30
C ALA A 332 18.95 0.83 -6.30
N GLU A 333 20.01 1.59 -6.03
CA GLU A 333 21.24 1.62 -6.83
C GLU A 333 21.89 0.22 -6.92
N LYS A 334 22.03 -0.48 -5.78
CA LYS A 334 22.69 -1.80 -5.71
C LYS A 334 21.85 -2.93 -6.29
N VAL A 335 20.52 -2.82 -6.23
CA VAL A 335 19.61 -3.78 -6.88
C VAL A 335 19.66 -3.62 -8.40
N GLY A 336 19.83 -2.38 -8.88
CA GLY A 336 20.12 -2.03 -10.26
C GLY A 336 18.91 -1.49 -11.02
N PRO A 337 19.12 -0.99 -12.26
CA PRO A 337 18.13 -0.19 -12.99
C PRO A 337 16.92 -0.99 -13.50
N ARG A 338 16.95 -2.32 -13.40
CA ARG A 338 15.87 -3.17 -13.88
C ARG A 338 14.65 -3.18 -12.96
N ILE A 339 14.76 -2.65 -11.75
CA ILE A 339 13.65 -2.68 -10.79
C ILE A 339 12.75 -1.45 -10.95
N SER A 340 11.48 -1.69 -11.23
CA SER A 340 10.41 -0.70 -11.23
C SER A 340 9.17 -1.31 -10.59
N GLY A 341 8.40 -0.53 -9.85
CA GLY A 341 7.22 -1.01 -9.12
C GLY A 341 7.26 -0.61 -7.65
N HIS A 342 6.35 -1.20 -6.87
CA HIS A 342 6.23 -0.94 -5.45
C HIS A 342 6.93 -1.99 -4.61
N LEU A 343 7.60 -1.53 -3.55
CA LEU A 343 8.14 -2.38 -2.50
C LEU A 343 7.94 -1.70 -1.15
N SER A 344 7.62 -2.47 -0.12
CA SER A 344 7.69 -1.99 1.26
C SER A 344 8.79 -2.74 1.97
N ILE A 345 9.80 -2.02 2.48
CA ILE A 345 10.97 -2.59 3.14
C ILE A 345 10.83 -2.44 4.64
N GLN A 346 11.03 -3.53 5.36
CA GLN A 346 11.07 -3.50 6.82
C GLN A 346 12.47 -3.11 7.28
N LEU A 347 12.55 -2.03 8.06
CA LEU A 347 13.76 -1.57 8.71
C LEU A 347 13.68 -1.78 10.22
N MET A 348 14.82 -2.01 10.83
CA MET A 348 15.00 -2.04 12.27
C MET A 348 16.06 -1.02 12.65
N VAL A 349 15.75 -0.19 13.63
CA VAL A 349 16.64 0.86 14.12
C VAL A 349 17.19 0.43 15.48
N ASP A 350 18.50 0.38 15.57
CA ASP A 350 19.24 0.08 16.78
C ASP A 350 20.04 1.30 17.26
N LYS A 351 20.20 1.40 18.58
CA LYS A 351 20.99 2.44 19.23
C LYS A 351 22.36 1.87 19.57
N GLU A 352 23.35 2.21 18.77
CA GLU A 352 24.74 1.81 18.98
C GLU A 352 25.47 2.92 19.74
N ILE A 353 26.11 2.57 20.84
CA ILE A 353 26.87 3.50 21.67
C ILE A 353 28.33 3.40 21.23
N ALA A 354 28.81 4.43 20.55
CA ALA A 354 30.23 4.60 20.26
C ALA A 354 30.89 5.34 21.43
N THR A 355 32.23 5.30 21.49
CA THR A 355 33.03 5.80 22.62
C THR A 355 32.68 7.24 23.02
N ASN A 356 32.29 8.09 22.05
CA ASN A 356 31.98 9.50 22.26
C ASN A 356 30.62 9.94 21.68
N SER A 357 29.80 9.04 21.13
CA SER A 357 28.52 9.40 20.50
C SER A 357 27.51 8.26 20.51
N VAL A 358 26.23 8.60 20.47
CA VAL A 358 25.15 7.66 20.17
C VAL A 358 24.90 7.71 18.66
N CYS A 359 25.02 6.57 17.98
CA CYS A 359 24.72 6.43 16.57
C CYS A 359 23.49 5.54 16.37
N TYR A 360 22.62 5.92 15.44
CA TYR A 360 21.50 5.08 15.03
C TYR A 360 21.93 4.20 13.86
N ALA A 361 21.93 2.90 14.07
CA ALA A 361 22.22 1.92 13.04
C ALA A 361 20.91 1.36 12.47
N ILE A 362 20.79 1.35 11.14
CA ILE A 362 19.59 0.92 10.44
C ILE A 362 19.89 -0.37 9.70
N TYR A 363 19.04 -1.38 9.91
CA TYR A 363 19.20 -2.71 9.35
C TYR A 363 17.95 -3.10 8.56
N ILE A 364 18.13 -3.70 7.40
CA ILE A 364 17.06 -4.28 6.58
C ILE A 364 16.66 -5.64 7.17
N CYS A 365 15.36 -5.87 7.34
CA CYS A 365 14.80 -7.07 7.98
C CYS A 365 13.90 -7.91 7.09
N GLY A 366 13.33 -7.32 6.04
CA GLY A 366 12.38 -8.02 5.17
C GLY A 366 11.75 -7.09 4.15
N CYS A 367 10.85 -7.63 3.34
CA CYS A 367 10.17 -6.91 2.27
C CYS A 367 8.73 -7.41 2.10
N ARG A 368 7.85 -6.55 1.61
CA ARG A 368 6.50 -6.85 1.12
C ARG A 368 6.33 -6.32 -0.29
N GLN A 369 5.49 -7.01 -1.06
CA GLN A 369 5.26 -6.78 -2.49
C GLN A 369 3.75 -6.73 -2.78
N GLY A 370 3.39 -6.31 -4.00
CA GLY A 370 2.00 -6.22 -4.44
C GLY A 370 1.22 -5.14 -3.69
N SER A 371 -0.10 -5.31 -3.55
CA SER A 371 -0.99 -4.33 -2.91
C SER A 371 -0.62 -4.03 -1.44
N ALA A 372 0.05 -4.96 -0.76
CA ALA A 372 0.54 -4.77 0.61
C ALA A 372 1.74 -3.82 0.70
N ALA A 373 2.47 -3.59 -0.40
CA ALA A 373 3.67 -2.75 -0.44
C ALA A 373 3.37 -1.24 -0.47
N THR A 374 2.12 -0.88 -0.70
CA THR A 374 1.71 0.50 -0.96
C THR A 374 0.74 1.04 0.09
N SER A 375 0.61 0.32 1.21
CA SER A 375 -0.44 0.61 2.18
C SER A 375 -0.29 1.99 2.78
N GLY A 376 0.90 2.35 3.27
CA GLY A 376 1.14 3.67 3.86
C GLY A 376 1.18 4.76 2.80
N LEU A 377 1.80 4.49 1.65
CA LEU A 377 1.94 5.51 0.59
C LEU A 377 0.61 5.90 -0.08
N LEU A 378 -0.31 4.96 -0.31
CA LEU A 378 -1.57 5.24 -1.02
C LEU A 378 -2.76 5.49 -0.11
N ASP A 379 -2.60 5.28 1.20
CA ASP A 379 -3.59 5.74 2.16
C ASP A 379 -3.65 7.29 2.13
N ASP A 380 -2.51 7.97 1.91
CA ASP A 380 -2.40 9.40 1.64
C ASP A 380 -1.39 9.68 0.50
N PRO A 381 -1.79 9.50 -0.77
CA PRO A 381 -0.87 9.59 -1.89
C PRO A 381 -0.37 11.03 -2.07
N PRO A 382 0.95 11.25 -2.23
CA PRO A 382 1.50 12.57 -2.55
C PRO A 382 0.76 13.20 -3.74
N PRO A 383 0.59 14.53 -3.76
CA PRO A 383 0.10 15.20 -4.94
C PRO A 383 1.01 14.86 -6.12
N ASP A 384 0.42 14.61 -7.29
CA ASP A 384 1.13 14.26 -8.52
C ASP A 384 1.88 12.92 -8.55
N LEU A 385 1.60 12.00 -7.62
CA LEU A 385 2.16 10.65 -7.64
C LEU A 385 1.96 9.95 -9.01
N PHE A 386 0.85 10.23 -9.71
CA PHE A 386 0.57 9.72 -11.05
C PHE A 386 1.67 10.05 -12.08
N ASN A 387 2.34 11.21 -11.98
CA ASN A 387 3.43 11.60 -12.88
C ASN A 387 4.63 10.66 -12.76
N ILE A 388 4.93 10.22 -11.53
CA ILE A 388 6.02 9.27 -11.26
C ILE A 388 5.77 7.94 -11.97
N TYR A 389 4.52 7.47 -12.01
CA TYR A 389 4.19 6.25 -12.75
C TYR A 389 4.37 6.42 -14.25
N LEU A 390 4.06 7.60 -14.80
CA LEU A 390 4.17 7.88 -16.23
C LEU A 390 5.63 7.97 -16.70
N GLU A 391 6.58 8.24 -15.80
CA GLU A 391 8.02 8.22 -16.12
C GLU A 391 8.46 6.87 -16.73
N ILE A 392 7.78 5.76 -16.39
CA ILE A 392 8.09 4.45 -16.98
C ILE A 392 7.85 4.40 -18.49
N LEU A 393 6.96 5.26 -19.01
CA LEU A 393 6.61 5.36 -20.43
C LEU A 393 7.60 6.20 -21.23
N SER A 394 8.37 7.09 -20.57
CA SER A 394 9.33 7.96 -21.23
C SER A 394 10.49 7.15 -21.83
N PRO A 395 10.91 7.39 -23.08
CA PRO A 395 12.01 6.63 -23.68
C PRO A 395 13.30 6.71 -22.86
N GLU A 396 14.07 5.63 -22.79
CA GLU A 396 15.42 5.64 -22.23
C GLU A 396 16.34 6.40 -23.19
N VAL A 397 16.63 7.67 -22.90
CA VAL A 397 17.65 8.43 -23.64
C VAL A 397 18.96 8.30 -22.89
N ASN A 398 19.94 7.59 -23.46
CA ASN A 398 21.33 7.51 -22.96
C ASN A 398 21.52 7.01 -21.51
N GLY A 399 20.70 6.07 -21.02
CA GLY A 399 20.92 5.44 -19.71
C GLY A 399 20.81 6.38 -18.49
N ILE A 400 20.38 7.62 -18.71
CA ILE A 400 20.09 8.63 -17.69
C ILE A 400 18.63 9.01 -17.90
N PRO A 401 17.74 8.90 -16.90
CA PRO A 401 16.40 9.45 -17.04
C PRO A 401 16.55 10.93 -17.40
N SER A 402 15.94 11.36 -18.51
CA SER A 402 15.72 12.79 -18.73
C SER A 402 14.84 13.26 -17.58
N THR A 403 15.46 13.75 -16.51
CA THR A 403 14.77 14.54 -15.50
C THR A 403 14.08 15.67 -16.27
N PRO A 404 12.75 15.81 -16.19
CA PRO A 404 12.20 17.15 -16.30
C PRO A 404 12.96 17.94 -15.23
N GLU A 405 13.58 19.05 -15.62
CA GLU A 405 14.32 19.93 -14.71
C GLU A 405 13.61 19.99 -13.37
N GLY A 406 14.34 19.64 -12.31
CA GLY A 406 13.79 19.59 -10.96
C GLY A 406 13.18 20.94 -10.62
N VAL A 407 11.85 21.00 -10.61
CA VAL A 407 11.15 22.01 -9.84
C VAL A 407 11.34 21.59 -8.39
N PRO A 408 12.04 22.38 -7.56
CA PRO A 408 12.10 22.11 -6.13
C PRO A 408 10.66 22.04 -5.62
N PHE A 409 10.36 21.00 -4.83
CA PHE A 409 9.15 20.98 -4.02
C PHE A 409 9.24 22.14 -3.03
N GLY A 410 8.67 23.28 -3.41
CA GLY A 410 8.72 24.54 -2.65
C GLY A 410 8.36 25.73 -3.53
N GLU A 411 7.22 26.35 -3.21
CA GLU A 411 6.86 27.72 -3.62
C GLU A 411 6.63 28.00 -5.13
N SER A 412 5.70 27.28 -5.78
CA SER A 412 5.06 27.80 -7.01
C SER A 412 3.61 28.14 -6.74
N GLY A 413 3.42 29.27 -6.06
CA GLY A 413 2.10 29.73 -5.62
C GLY A 413 2.12 31.22 -5.31
N LYS A 414 2.77 32.01 -6.17
CA LYS A 414 2.71 33.48 -6.24
C LYS A 414 3.48 33.87 -7.52
N ASN A 415 2.95 34.83 -8.28
CA ASN A 415 3.56 35.45 -9.47
C ASN A 415 3.09 34.93 -10.83
N HIS A 416 1.78 34.78 -11.03
CA HIS A 416 1.19 35.08 -12.35
C HIS A 416 -0.07 35.93 -12.16
N ALA A 417 0.10 37.06 -11.47
CA ALA A 417 -0.90 38.12 -11.37
C ALA A 417 -0.29 39.39 -11.96
N ALA A 418 -0.40 39.54 -13.28
CA ALA A 418 -0.55 40.82 -13.99
C ALA A 418 -0.15 40.64 -15.46
N ALA A 419 -1.18 40.56 -16.30
CA ALA A 419 -1.31 41.26 -17.57
C ALA A 419 -2.25 40.40 -18.41
N TRP A 420 -3.45 40.88 -18.68
CA TRP A 420 -3.96 40.94 -20.05
C TRP A 420 -5.16 41.89 -20.13
N GLU A 421 -5.18 42.51 -21.29
CA GLU A 421 -5.98 43.66 -21.71
C GLU A 421 -7.47 43.33 -21.75
N GLN A 422 -8.27 44.33 -21.42
CA GLN A 422 -9.73 44.22 -21.43
C GLN A 422 -10.27 44.14 -22.86
N PRO A 423 -11.13 43.15 -23.19
CA PRO A 423 -11.95 43.21 -24.39
C PRO A 423 -13.00 44.31 -24.23
N ARG A 424 -13.04 45.25 -25.17
CA ARG A 424 -14.10 46.27 -25.27
C ARG A 424 -15.47 45.58 -25.28
N ALA A 425 -16.26 45.85 -24.24
CA ALA A 425 -17.62 45.37 -24.10
C ALA A 425 -18.54 46.05 -25.12
N SER A 426 -19.09 45.28 -26.07
CA SER A 426 -20.35 45.64 -26.69
C SER A 426 -21.48 45.29 -25.72
N SER A 427 -22.21 46.30 -25.28
CA SER A 427 -23.32 46.20 -24.35
C SER A 427 -24.43 45.28 -24.88
N SER A 428 -24.64 44.15 -24.22
CA SER A 428 -25.90 43.42 -24.30
C SER A 428 -26.43 43.19 -22.88
N TRP A 429 -27.74 43.34 -22.71
CA TRP A 429 -28.49 43.13 -21.47
C TRP A 429 -28.26 41.72 -20.85
N VAL A 430 -27.76 40.78 -21.65
CA VAL A 430 -27.31 39.45 -21.21
C VAL A 430 -26.11 39.55 -20.26
N ALA A 431 -25.18 40.48 -20.50
CA ALA A 431 -24.01 40.70 -19.65
C ALA A 431 -24.37 41.17 -18.23
N GLU A 432 -25.45 41.96 -18.11
CA GLU A 432 -25.93 42.49 -16.83
C GLU A 432 -26.64 41.41 -15.99
N ILE A 433 -27.39 40.52 -16.65
CA ILE A 433 -28.00 39.35 -16.01
C ILE A 433 -26.92 38.36 -15.57
N THR A 434 -25.90 38.12 -16.39
CA THR A 434 -24.77 37.25 -16.00
C THR A 434 -23.96 37.85 -14.87
N LYS A 435 -23.78 39.18 -14.80
CA LYS A 435 -23.11 39.85 -13.67
C LYS A 435 -23.91 39.77 -12.38
N ARG A 436 -25.24 39.95 -12.43
CA ARG A 436 -26.10 39.80 -11.25
C ARG A 436 -26.13 38.37 -10.73
N LEU A 437 -26.21 37.38 -11.62
CA LEU A 437 -26.14 35.97 -11.24
C LEU A 437 -24.76 35.60 -10.71
N ALA A 438 -23.68 36.08 -11.34
CA ALA A 438 -22.31 35.86 -10.86
C ALA A 438 -22.07 36.48 -9.48
N GLY A 439 -22.55 37.70 -9.22
CA GLY A 439 -22.42 38.36 -7.93
C GLY A 439 -23.23 37.68 -6.80
N GLN A 440 -24.40 37.11 -7.12
CA GLN A 440 -25.15 36.29 -6.15
C GLN A 440 -24.48 34.93 -5.91
N ILE A 441 -23.88 34.33 -6.93
CA ILE A 441 -23.10 33.10 -6.81
C ILE A 441 -21.83 33.35 -5.99
N GLU A 442 -21.11 34.47 -6.17
CA GLU A 442 -19.95 34.85 -5.36
C GLU A 442 -20.33 35.11 -3.89
N GLN A 443 -21.47 35.74 -3.61
CA GLN A 443 -21.97 35.93 -2.24
C GLN A 443 -22.34 34.59 -1.58
N LEU A 444 -22.96 33.66 -2.32
CA LEU A 444 -23.23 32.30 -1.85
C LEU A 444 -21.93 31.49 -1.67
N GLN A 445 -20.96 31.64 -2.57
CA GLN A 445 -19.63 31.03 -2.45
C GLN A 445 -18.90 31.56 -1.20
N HIS A 446 -18.95 32.86 -0.90
CA HIS A 446 -18.37 33.41 0.32
C HIS A 446 -19.12 32.99 1.60
N ALA A 447 -20.43 32.74 1.53
CA ALA A 447 -21.21 32.23 2.65
C ALA A 447 -20.99 30.72 2.91
N ILE A 448 -20.70 29.94 1.86
CA ILE A 448 -20.48 28.49 1.92
C ILE A 448 -18.99 28.13 2.04
N ALA A 449 -18.07 29.01 1.65
CA ALA A 449 -16.62 28.84 1.77
C ALA A 449 -16.16 28.50 3.21
N PRO A 450 -16.72 29.09 4.28
CA PRO A 450 -16.41 28.67 5.65
C PRO A 450 -16.87 27.25 5.94
N LEU A 451 -18.00 26.80 5.39
CA LEU A 451 -18.52 25.44 5.52
C LEU A 451 -17.69 24.42 4.73
N VAL A 452 -17.19 24.81 3.55
CA VAL A 452 -16.31 24.01 2.70
C VAL A 452 -14.92 23.91 3.32
N HIS A 453 -14.35 25.03 3.81
CA HIS A 453 -13.09 25.03 4.54
C HIS A 453 -13.21 24.35 5.91
N PHE A 454 -14.35 24.44 6.59
CA PHE A 454 -14.64 23.67 7.79
C PHE A 454 -14.79 22.18 7.47
N SER A 455 -15.39 21.80 6.33
CA SER A 455 -15.47 20.40 5.89
C SER A 455 -14.11 19.81 5.53
N GLN A 456 -13.19 20.62 5.01
CA GLN A 456 -11.79 20.23 4.75
C GLN A 456 -10.95 20.11 6.04
N ARG A 457 -11.38 20.72 7.15
CA ARG A 457 -10.62 20.81 8.41
C ARG A 457 -11.25 20.05 9.58
N ALA A 458 -12.47 19.52 9.41
CA ALA A 458 -13.18 18.78 10.45
C ALA A 458 -12.74 17.31 10.47
N HIS A 459 -12.11 16.90 11.58
CA HIS A 459 -11.65 15.52 11.87
C HIS A 459 -12.72 14.42 11.69
N GLY A 460 -14.01 14.74 11.54
CA GLY A 460 -15.06 13.77 11.20
C GLY A 460 -14.95 13.16 9.79
N PHE A 461 -14.28 13.84 8.85
CA PHE A 461 -14.08 13.35 7.49
C PHE A 461 -12.87 12.42 7.31
N GLU A 462 -11.93 12.36 8.26
CA GLU A 462 -10.84 11.37 8.23
C GLU A 462 -11.39 9.93 8.30
N LEU A 463 -12.53 9.75 8.96
CA LEU A 463 -13.25 8.47 8.96
C LEU A 463 -13.84 8.18 7.58
N LEU A 464 -14.39 9.18 6.87
CA LEU A 464 -14.95 9.03 5.51
C LEU A 464 -13.86 8.84 4.45
N ASP A 465 -12.69 9.45 4.60
CA ASP A 465 -11.60 9.31 3.63
C ASP A 465 -11.09 7.85 3.58
N ARG A 466 -11.11 7.16 4.73
CA ARG A 466 -10.87 5.70 4.81
C ARG A 466 -11.98 4.84 4.18
N THR A 467 -13.12 5.43 3.83
CA THR A 467 -14.24 4.73 3.16
C THR A 467 -14.26 4.91 1.64
N GLY A 468 -13.28 5.65 1.07
CA GLY A 468 -13.23 5.94 -0.36
C GLY A 468 -14.20 7.03 -0.83
N PHE A 469 -14.84 7.76 0.08
CA PHE A 469 -15.68 8.90 -0.23
C PHE A 469 -14.83 10.05 -0.83
N SER A 470 -15.35 10.70 -1.87
CA SER A 470 -14.83 11.97 -2.37
C SER A 470 -16.00 12.89 -2.67
N ILE A 471 -15.88 14.17 -2.35
CA ILE A 471 -16.91 15.17 -2.67
C ILE A 471 -17.13 15.25 -4.18
N LEU A 472 -16.06 15.08 -4.97
CA LEU A 472 -16.10 15.15 -6.43
C LEU A 472 -16.61 13.84 -7.07
N ASP A 473 -16.58 12.76 -6.30
CA ASP A 473 -16.93 11.41 -6.74
C ASP A 473 -17.56 10.61 -5.58
N PRO A 474 -18.78 10.97 -5.13
CA PRO A 474 -19.42 10.39 -3.95
C PRO A 474 -20.14 9.06 -4.22
N LEU A 475 -20.43 8.75 -5.49
CA LEU A 475 -21.22 7.58 -5.89
C LEU A 475 -20.59 6.23 -5.50
N PRO A 476 -19.25 6.02 -5.62
CA PRO A 476 -18.62 4.78 -5.18
C PRO A 476 -18.89 4.42 -3.73
N TRP A 477 -18.85 5.41 -2.83
CA TRP A 477 -19.11 5.23 -1.41
C TRP A 477 -20.56 4.81 -1.17
N TRP A 478 -21.51 5.54 -1.74
CA TRP A 478 -22.93 5.23 -1.58
C TRP A 478 -23.26 3.84 -2.14
N TRP A 479 -22.78 3.51 -3.35
CA TRP A 479 -22.97 2.20 -3.96
C TRP A 479 -22.34 1.09 -3.13
N HIS A 480 -21.16 1.35 -2.55
CA HIS A 480 -20.47 0.36 -1.73
C HIS A 480 -21.34 -0.11 -0.56
N TYR A 481 -21.80 0.82 0.27
CA TYR A 481 -22.52 0.53 1.51
C TYR A 481 -23.99 0.15 1.33
N HIS A 482 -24.65 0.63 0.27
CA HIS A 482 -26.09 0.41 0.08
C HIS A 482 -26.42 -0.69 -0.91
N ILE A 483 -25.50 -1.02 -1.83
CA ILE A 483 -25.80 -1.98 -2.91
C ILE A 483 -24.78 -3.11 -2.90
N SER A 484 -23.50 -2.82 -3.17
CA SER A 484 -22.52 -3.88 -3.41
C SER A 484 -22.25 -4.73 -2.17
N GLN A 485 -22.03 -4.11 -1.01
CA GLN A 485 -21.68 -4.83 0.21
C GLN A 485 -22.87 -5.66 0.73
N PRO A 486 -24.09 -5.12 0.88
CA PRO A 486 -25.22 -5.93 1.34
C PRO A 486 -25.54 -7.09 0.39
N LEU A 487 -25.61 -6.83 -0.93
CA LEU A 487 -25.98 -7.86 -1.90
C LEU A 487 -24.92 -8.94 -2.06
N ASN A 488 -23.63 -8.57 -2.17
CA ASN A 488 -22.56 -9.58 -2.26
C ASN A 488 -22.46 -10.40 -0.97
N SER A 489 -22.70 -9.79 0.19
CA SER A 489 -22.72 -10.53 1.45
C SER A 489 -23.91 -11.49 1.55
N LEU A 490 -25.07 -11.14 0.97
CA LEU A 490 -26.21 -12.03 0.84
C LEU A 490 -25.90 -13.19 -0.12
N VAL A 491 -25.30 -12.95 -1.28
CA VAL A 491 -24.97 -14.02 -2.23
C VAL A 491 -23.93 -14.97 -1.63
N SER A 492 -22.94 -14.47 -0.90
CA SER A 492 -21.93 -15.31 -0.22
C SER A 492 -22.50 -16.27 0.83
N LEU A 493 -23.75 -16.09 1.29
CA LEU A 493 -24.45 -17.08 2.13
C LEU A 493 -24.98 -18.26 1.34
N PHE A 494 -25.44 -18.01 0.11
CA PHE A 494 -26.13 -19.00 -0.71
C PHE A 494 -25.18 -19.75 -1.62
N ASP A 495 -24.07 -19.13 -1.99
CA ASP A 495 -23.12 -19.65 -2.95
C ASP A 495 -21.77 -19.92 -2.26
N GLY A 496 -21.46 -21.20 -2.06
CA GLY A 496 -20.25 -21.65 -1.36
C GLY A 496 -18.95 -21.43 -2.14
N GLU A 497 -19.03 -20.92 -3.37
CA GLU A 497 -17.88 -20.72 -4.27
C GLU A 497 -17.45 -19.25 -4.43
N VAL A 498 -18.05 -18.30 -3.70
CA VAL A 498 -17.61 -16.90 -3.80
C VAL A 498 -16.25 -16.74 -3.13
N GLU A 499 -15.20 -16.54 -3.93
CA GLU A 499 -13.87 -16.11 -3.47
C GLU A 499 -13.99 -14.71 -2.84
N MET A 500 -14.32 -14.69 -1.54
CA MET A 500 -14.35 -13.46 -0.77
C MET A 500 -12.91 -13.01 -0.47
N PRO A 501 -12.66 -11.69 -0.38
CA PRO A 501 -11.35 -11.22 0.06
C PRO A 501 -11.12 -11.76 1.47
N VAL A 502 -10.00 -12.45 1.67
CA VAL A 502 -9.50 -12.69 3.02
C VAL A 502 -9.42 -11.31 3.67
N LYS A 503 -10.15 -11.11 4.78
CA LYS A 503 -10.08 -9.89 5.58
C LYS A 503 -8.62 -9.48 5.64
N SER A 504 -8.29 -8.32 5.05
CA SER A 504 -7.00 -7.68 5.28
C SER A 504 -6.80 -7.72 6.79
N HIS A 505 -5.70 -8.33 7.24
CA HIS A 505 -5.36 -8.41 8.66
C HIS A 505 -5.01 -7.00 9.15
N SER A 506 -6.06 -6.24 9.35
CA SER A 506 -6.24 -5.02 10.11
C SER A 506 -7.50 -5.37 10.89
N TRP A 507 -7.46 -5.30 12.22
CA TRP A 507 -8.45 -5.86 13.16
C TRP A 507 -8.20 -7.32 13.60
N ASN A 508 -7.13 -7.51 14.38
CA ASN A 508 -7.10 -8.39 15.55
C ASN A 508 -5.84 -8.12 16.39
N ALA A 509 -5.91 -7.14 17.30
CA ALA A 509 -5.11 -7.08 18.52
C ALA A 509 -5.58 -5.93 19.42
N HIS A 510 -6.84 -5.95 19.87
CA HIS A 510 -7.23 -5.35 21.13
C HIS A 510 -8.36 -6.17 21.72
N ILE A 511 -8.27 -6.43 23.02
CA ILE A 511 -9.10 -7.32 23.86
C ILE A 511 -8.45 -8.69 24.08
N HIS A 512 -7.53 -8.75 25.06
CA HIS A 512 -7.64 -9.63 26.24
C HIS A 512 -6.50 -9.29 27.20
N GLY A 513 -6.84 -8.91 28.43
CA GLY A 513 -5.84 -8.54 29.44
C GLY A 513 -6.33 -7.75 30.66
N PHE A 514 -7.64 -7.69 30.94
CA PHE A 514 -8.10 -7.50 32.31
C PHE A 514 -8.29 -8.88 32.91
N SER A 515 -7.27 -9.38 33.62
CA SER A 515 -7.47 -10.43 34.63
C SER A 515 -7.08 -9.84 35.97
N THR A 516 -8.11 -9.72 36.79
CA THR A 516 -8.12 -9.29 38.17
C THR A 516 -7.08 -10.02 39.01
N ALA A 517 -6.24 -9.24 39.69
CA ALA A 517 -5.49 -9.70 40.85
C ALA A 517 -6.47 -10.26 41.87
N ASN A 518 -6.39 -11.57 42.14
CA ASN A 518 -6.96 -12.15 43.35
C ASN A 518 -5.83 -12.48 44.32
N ARG A 519 -5.88 -11.74 45.41
CA ARG A 519 -5.03 -11.78 46.59
C ARG A 519 -5.73 -12.70 47.60
N THR A 520 -5.16 -13.87 47.88
CA THR A 520 -5.43 -14.68 49.10
C THR A 520 -4.30 -15.70 49.25
N GLN A 521 -3.43 -15.55 50.27
CA GLN A 521 -3.31 -16.49 51.42
C GLN A 521 -3.14 -17.95 50.97
N ARG A 522 -2.00 -18.62 51.12
CA ARG A 522 -1.09 -18.76 52.27
C ARG A 522 0.33 -19.08 51.82
#